data_AF-A0A218Y2B0-F1
#
_entry.id   AF-A0A218Y2B0-F1
#
_cell.length_a   1.000
_cell.length_b   1.000
_cell.length_c   1.000
_cell.angle_alpha   90.00
_cell.angle_beta   90.00
_cell.angle_gamma   90.00
#
_symmetry.space_group_name_H-M   'P 1'
#
loop_
_entity.id
_entity.type
_entity.pdbx_description
1 polymer ?
#
loop_
_entity_poly.entity_id
_entity_poly.type
_entity_poly.pdbx_seq_one_letter_code
_entity_poly.pdbx_strand_id
1 'polypeptide(L)' 'MRFYSPKVEGVFNDIAAIFDLVKFEHASGGKQRTEPEWKSLLAEGGFPRYNIIKFPSFYSIIEAFPN' A
#
# COMPACT_ATOMS: atom_id res chain seq x y z
N MET A 1 -4.35 12.88 -14.28
CA MET A 1 -3.60 14.14 -14.07
C MET A 1 -2.63 13.90 -12.93
N ARG A 2 -1.31 13.99 -13.15
CA ARG A 2 -0.30 13.77 -12.10
C ARG A 2 -0.10 15.09 -11.36
N PHE A 3 -0.34 15.07 -10.04
CA PHE A 3 -0.27 16.27 -9.20
C PHE A 3 1.14 16.55 -8.65
N TYR A 4 2.13 15.68 -8.95
CA TYR A 4 3.49 15.74 -8.39
C TYR A 4 4.57 15.59 -9.47
N SER A 5 5.77 16.08 -9.17
CA SER A 5 6.91 15.90 -10.05
C SER A 5 7.37 14.44 -10.04
N PRO A 6 7.87 13.89 -11.17
CA PRO A 6 8.37 12.52 -11.24
C PRO A 6 9.46 12.21 -10.20
N LYS A 7 10.24 13.23 -9.79
CA LYS A 7 11.29 13.11 -8.78
C LYS A 7 10.72 12.82 -7.38
N VAL A 8 9.63 13.48 -7.01
CA VAL A 8 8.95 13.26 -5.73
C VAL A 8 8.29 11.87 -5.70
N GLU A 9 7.67 11.45 -6.79
CA GLU A 9 7.14 10.09 -6.94
C GLU A 9 8.26 9.03 -6.80
N GLY A 10 9.43 9.28 -7.40
CA GLY A 10 10.60 8.40 -7.28
C GLY A 10 11.08 8.21 -5.84
N VAL A 11 11.19 9.29 -5.06
CA VAL A 11 11.62 9.22 -3.65
C VAL A 11 10.68 8.35 -2.81
N PHE A 12 9.37 8.43 -3.02
CA PHE A 12 8.43 7.58 -2.27
C PHE A 12 8.52 6.12 -2.66
N ASN A 13 8.85 5.80 -3.92
CA ASN A 13 9.09 4.42 -4.34
C ASN A 13 10.34 3.85 -3.67
N ASP A 14 11.42 4.64 -3.59
CA ASP A 14 12.67 4.21 -2.93
C ASP A 14 12.43 3.96 -1.43
N ILE A 15 11.69 4.84 -0.76
CA ILE A 15 11.31 4.68 0.66
C ILE A 15 10.44 3.43 0.84
N ALA A 16 9.46 3.19 -0.04
CA ALA A 16 8.60 2.00 0.03
C ALA A 16 9.42 0.70 -0.07
N ALA A 17 10.44 0.66 -0.94
CA ALA A 17 11.33 -0.48 -1.09
C ALA A 17 12.19 -0.72 0.17
N ILE A 18 12.73 0.35 0.76
CA ILE A 18 13.48 0.27 2.03
C ILE A 18 12.59 -0.29 3.14
N PHE A 19 11.36 0.19 3.26
CA PHE A 19 10.43 -0.30 4.28
C PHE A 19 10.00 -1.75 4.08
N ASP A 20 9.94 -2.24 2.84
CA ASP A 20 9.68 -3.66 2.57
C ASP A 20 10.81 -4.54 3.13
N LEU A 21 12.07 -4.14 2.88
CA LEU A 21 13.25 -4.83 3.41
C LEU A 21 13.31 -4.79 4.95
N VAL A 22 13.06 -3.62 5.55
CA VAL A 22 13.05 -3.47 7.01
C VAL A 22 11.97 -4.35 7.64
N LYS A 23 10.76 -4.40 7.06
CA LYS A 23 9.68 -5.28 7.53
C LYS A 23 10.02 -6.75 7.37
N PHE A 24 10.68 -7.14 6.29
CA PHE A 24 11.11 -8.52 6.08
C PHE A 24 12.04 -8.99 7.20
N GLU A 25 13.03 -8.17 7.55
CA GLU A 25 13.98 -8.47 8.62
C GLU A 25 13.34 -8.44 10.01
N HIS A 26 12.57 -7.39 10.32
CA HIS A 26 12.12 -7.12 11.70
C HIS A 26 10.75 -7.69 12.06
N ALA A 27 9.95 -8.14 11.08
CA ALA A 27 8.58 -8.62 11.30
C ALA A 27 8.37 -10.03 10.74
N SER A 28 9.23 -10.99 11.11
CA SER A 28 9.09 -12.42 10.77
C SER A 28 8.81 -12.69 9.29
N GLY A 29 9.50 -11.99 8.37
CA GLY A 29 9.26 -12.09 6.93
C GLY A 29 8.10 -11.23 6.43
N GLY A 30 7.73 -10.18 7.16
CA GLY A 30 6.69 -9.23 6.79
C GLY A 30 6.98 -8.54 5.45
N LYS A 31 5.92 -8.27 4.68
CA LYS A 31 6.01 -7.65 3.35
C LYS A 31 4.88 -6.61 3.18
N GLN A 32 5.14 -5.55 2.43
CA GLN A 32 4.11 -4.64 1.93
C GLN A 32 3.27 -5.34 0.84
N ARG A 33 1.95 -5.19 0.94
CA ARG A 33 1.03 -5.75 -0.05
C ARG A 33 0.77 -4.75 -1.18
N THR A 34 0.75 -5.27 -2.38
CA THR A 34 0.26 -4.62 -3.58
C THR A 34 -1.26 -4.46 -3.54
N GLU A 35 -1.78 -3.58 -4.38
CA GLU A 35 -3.23 -3.36 -4.52
C GLU A 35 -4.03 -4.64 -4.85
N PRO A 36 -3.57 -5.55 -5.75
CA PRO A 36 -4.22 -6.84 -5.95
C PRO A 36 -4.20 -7.77 -4.72
N GLU A 37 -3.08 -7.81 -3.98
CA GLU A 37 -2.99 -8.62 -2.74
C GLU A 37 -3.95 -8.08 -1.66
N TRP A 38 -4.09 -6.75 -1.54
CA TRP A 38 -5.11 -6.15 -0.66
C TRP A 38 -6.53 -6.47 -1.10
N LYS A 39 -6.81 -6.43 -2.41
CA LYS A 39 -8.13 -6.79 -2.96
C LYS A 39 -8.55 -8.21 -2.54
N SER A 40 -7.67 -9.19 -2.70
CA SER A 40 -7.95 -10.58 -2.32
C SER A 40 -8.22 -10.68 -0.82
N LEU A 41 -7.31 -10.13 -0.01
CA LEU A 41 -7.40 -10.20 1.45
C LEU A 41 -8.69 -9.55 1.99
N LEU A 42 -9.08 -8.39 1.47
CA LEU A 42 -10.29 -7.69 1.90
C LEU A 42 -11.56 -8.47 1.52
N ALA A 43 -11.59 -9.04 0.30
CA ALA A 43 -12.71 -9.86 -0.14
C ALA A 43 -12.86 -11.13 0.72
N GLU A 44 -11.76 -11.83 0.99
CA GLU A 44 -11.73 -13.01 1.87
C GLU A 44 -12.14 -12.66 3.31
N GLY A 45 -11.82 -11.44 3.77
CA GLY A 45 -12.20 -10.91 5.07
C GLY A 45 -13.64 -10.39 5.19
N GLY A 46 -14.46 -10.48 4.14
CA GLY A 46 -15.85 -10.00 4.16
C GLY A 46 -16.05 -8.52 3.82
N PHE A 47 -15.03 -7.85 3.27
CA PHE A 47 -15.05 -6.45 2.86
C PHE A 47 -14.81 -6.31 1.34
N PRO A 48 -15.71 -6.79 0.47
CA PRO A 48 -15.46 -6.81 -0.97
C PRO A 48 -15.49 -5.40 -1.60
N ARG A 49 -16.05 -4.41 -0.90
CA ARG A 49 -16.07 -3.01 -1.30
C ARG A 49 -15.01 -2.25 -0.52
N TYR A 50 -14.15 -1.53 -1.22
CA TYR A 50 -13.11 -0.71 -0.60
C TYR A 50 -12.70 0.47 -1.47
N ASN A 51 -12.18 1.51 -0.84
CA ASN A 51 -11.46 2.60 -1.50
C ASN A 51 -9.98 2.56 -1.11
N ILE A 52 -9.11 2.88 -2.06
CA ILE A 52 -7.69 3.13 -1.77
C ILE A 52 -7.40 4.60 -2.03
N ILE A 53 -7.13 5.33 -0.95
CA ILE A 53 -6.80 6.76 -1.01
C ILE A 53 -5.28 6.88 -1.02
N LYS A 54 -4.75 7.43 -2.12
CA LYS A 54 -3.32 7.66 -2.34
C LYS A 54 -2.96 9.11 -2.01
N PHE A 55 -1.88 9.30 -1.27
CA PHE A 55 -1.32 10.60 -0.89
C PHE A 55 0.06 10.77 -1.53
N PRO A 56 0.64 11.99 -1.56
CA PRO A 56 2.08 12.16 -1.82
C PRO A 56 2.90 11.63 -0.64
N SER A 57 2.85 10.32 -0.46
CA SER A 57 3.53 9.59 0.60
C SER A 57 3.68 8.14 0.15
N PHE A 58 4.54 7.39 0.83
CA PHE A 58 4.66 5.95 0.64
C PHE A 58 3.54 5.14 1.33
N TYR A 59 2.67 5.80 2.10
CA TYR A 59 1.47 5.20 2.70
C TYR A 59 0.22 5.44 1.85
N SER A 60 -0.79 4.59 2.05
CA SER A 60 -2.14 4.75 1.53
C SER A 60 -3.15 4.43 2.63
N ILE A 61 -4.35 4.99 2.53
CA ILE A 61 -5.47 4.64 3.41
C ILE A 61 -6.39 3.70 2.65
N ILE A 62 -6.81 2.62 3.31
CA ILE A 62 -7.83 1.70 2.80
C ILE A 62 -9.09 1.88 3.63
N GLU A 63 -10.16 2.30 3.00
CA GLU A 63 -11.50 2.27 3.59
C GLU A 63 -12.16 0.97 3.15
N ALA A 64 -12.49 0.08 4.10
CA ALA A 64 -13.07 -1.22 3.83
C ALA A 64 -14.52 -1.27 4.32
N PHE A 65 -15.45 -1.71 3.46
CA PHE A 65 -16.88 -1.72 3.77
C PHE A 65 -17.39 -3.17 3.79
N PRO A 66 -18.06 -3.60 4.88
CA PRO A 66 -18.65 -4.93 4.93
C PRO A 66 -19.83 -5.03 3.95
N ASN A 67 -20.23 -6.27 3.70
CA ASN A 67 -21.53 -6.56 3.09
C ASN A 67 -22.68 -6.27 4.05
#